data_AF-A0A3R9P6G5-F1
#
_entry.id   AF-A0A3R9P6G5-F1
#
_cell.length_a   1.000
_cell.length_b   1.000
_cell.length_c   1.000
_cell.angle_alpha   90.00
_cell.angle_beta   90.00
_cell.angle_gamma   90.00
#
_symmetry.space_group_name_H-M   'P 1'
#
loop_
_entity.id
_entity.type
_entity.pdbx_description
1 polymer ?
#
loop_
_entity_poly.entity_id
_entity_poly.type
_entity_poly.pdbx_seq_one_letter_code
_entity_poly.pdbx_strand_id
1 'polypeptide(L)'
;MKTVPVSLFSPIFFLAGTLALFGCGHALPSIPEFNSTTWRADQYGCRDQRAALLPVLEKHRNDLYGARINDITALLGHPDEEELGEQSDKVYIYYVAPGMHCATGHPRSARNRLLIRSGATGTVTEVILPVLKK
;
A
#
# COMPACT_ATOMS: atom_id res chain seq x y z
N MET A 1 3.85 43.13 43.27
CA MET A 1 4.38 42.49 42.05
C MET A 1 5.01 41.16 42.45
N LYS A 2 4.35 40.03 42.17
CA LYS A 2 4.88 38.69 42.50
C LYS A 2 5.58 38.15 41.24
N THR A 3 6.88 37.91 41.35
CA THR A 3 7.69 37.25 40.33
C THR A 3 7.33 35.77 40.30
N VAL A 4 6.89 35.29 39.13
CA VAL A 4 6.62 33.87 38.91
C VAL A 4 7.97 33.22 38.59
N PRO A 5 8.38 32.14 39.28
CA PRO A 5 9.63 31.45 38.96
C PRO A 5 9.46 30.75 37.61
N VAL A 6 10.27 31.16 36.62
CA VAL A 6 10.41 30.44 35.36
C VAL A 6 11.08 29.11 35.68
N SER A 7 10.27 28.06 35.79
CA SER A 7 10.76 26.70 35.93
C SER A 7 11.60 26.37 34.70
N LEU A 8 12.87 26.04 34.94
CA LEU A 8 13.81 25.54 33.93
C LEU A 8 13.28 24.18 33.45
N PHE A 9 12.41 24.19 32.44
CA PHE A 9 12.09 22.98 31.69
C PHE A 9 13.38 22.50 31.03
N SER A 10 13.94 21.41 31.58
CA SER A 10 15.19 20.82 31.12
C SER A 10 15.07 20.49 29.62
N PRO A 11 16.00 20.96 28.77
CA PRO A 11 15.97 20.70 27.32
C PRO A 11 16.06 19.20 26.99
N ILE A 12 16.47 18.38 27.97
CA ILE A 12 16.56 16.92 27.89
C ILE A 12 15.17 16.28 27.75
N PHE A 13 14.14 16.85 28.40
CA PHE A 13 12.77 16.32 28.30
C PHE A 13 12.13 16.62 26.94
N PHE A 14 12.55 17.72 26.30
CA PHE A 14 12.13 18.08 24.94
C PHE A 14 12.79 17.19 23.87
N LEU A 15 14.03 16.74 24.11
CA LEU A 15 14.79 15.89 23.17
C LEU A 15 14.32 14.42 23.18
N ALA A 16 13.82 13.92 24.30
CA ALA A 16 13.27 12.55 24.39
C ALA A 16 11.90 12.42 23.70
N GLY A 17 11.10 13.49 23.64
CA GLY A 17 9.79 13.48 22.99
C GLY A 17 9.85 13.43 21.46
N THR A 18 10.90 13.98 20.85
CA THR A 18 11.03 14.03 19.38
C THR A 18 11.47 12.70 18.76
N LEU A 19 12.11 11.81 19.51
CA LEU A 19 12.57 10.50 19.00
C LEU A 19 11.44 9.46 18.85
N ALA A 20 10.28 9.70 19.47
CA ALA A 20 9.16 8.75 19.47
C ALA A 20 8.32 8.74 18.19
N LEU A 21 8.62 9.63 17.21
CA LEU A 21 7.81 9.78 16.00
C LEU A 21 8.33 9.00 14.78
N PHE A 22 9.43 8.24 14.92
CA PHE A 22 9.93 7.39 13.83
C PHE A 22 9.11 6.10 13.74
N GLY A 23 8.02 6.13 12.96
CA GLY A 23 7.22 4.95 12.63
C GLY A 23 7.94 3.98 11.68
N CYS A 24 7.50 2.72 11.65
CA CYS A 24 8.03 1.71 10.74
C CYS A 24 7.70 2.01 9.27
N GLY A 25 8.58 1.59 8.37
CA GLY A 25 8.43 1.75 6.92
C GLY A 25 8.65 3.19 6.42
N HIS A 26 8.79 3.32 5.11
CA HIS A 26 8.99 4.61 4.46
C HIS A 26 7.71 5.12 3.78
N ALA A 27 7.69 6.42 3.51
CA ALA A 27 6.67 6.99 2.64
C ALA A 27 6.86 6.47 1.21
N LEU A 28 5.77 6.21 0.50
CA LEU A 28 5.85 5.86 -0.92
C LEU A 28 6.30 7.09 -1.73
N PRO A 29 7.44 7.04 -2.45
CA PRO A 29 7.79 8.11 -3.37
C PRO A 29 6.74 8.23 -4.48
N SER A 30 6.71 9.37 -5.17
CA SER A 30 5.90 9.46 -6.38
C SER A 30 6.37 8.43 -7.39
N ILE A 31 5.42 7.71 -8.00
CA ILE A 31 5.68 6.76 -9.09
C ILE A 31 5.40 7.48 -10.40
N PRO A 32 6.42 7.93 -11.15
CA PRO A 32 6.21 8.57 -12.44
C PRO A 32 5.49 7.61 -13.39
N GLU A 33 4.74 8.15 -14.36
CA GLU A 33 4.07 7.36 -15.40
C GLU A 33 2.91 6.48 -14.89
N PHE A 34 2.71 6.33 -13.57
CA PHE A 34 1.60 5.57 -13.01
C PHE A 34 0.32 6.41 -12.94
N ASN A 35 -0.69 6.03 -13.72
CA ASN A 35 -2.00 6.68 -13.69
C ASN A 35 -2.91 6.06 -12.63
N SER A 36 -2.83 6.59 -11.40
CA SER A 36 -3.65 6.15 -10.27
C SER A 36 -5.15 6.31 -10.50
N THR A 37 -5.57 7.32 -11.26
CA THR A 37 -6.98 7.54 -11.58
C THR A 37 -7.52 6.43 -12.47
N THR A 38 -6.80 6.08 -13.53
CA THR A 38 -7.15 4.97 -14.42
C THR A 38 -7.18 3.63 -13.67
N TRP A 39 -6.16 3.37 -12.84
CA TRP A 39 -6.12 2.16 -12.02
C TRP A 39 -7.34 2.01 -11.11
N ARG A 40 -7.67 3.08 -10.38
CA ARG A 40 -8.78 3.11 -9.42
C ARG A 40 -10.15 3.02 -10.08
N ALA A 41 -10.29 3.54 -11.29
CA ALA A 41 -11.53 3.43 -12.06
C ALA A 41 -11.82 1.99 -12.48
N ASP A 42 -10.81 1.13 -12.65
CA ASP A 42 -10.96 -0.25 -13.10
C ASP A 42 -11.02 -1.22 -11.92
N GLN A 43 -12.04 -1.06 -11.06
CA GLN A 43 -12.33 -2.01 -9.98
C GLN A 43 -12.46 -3.42 -10.54
N TYR A 44 -11.87 -4.40 -9.85
CA TYR A 44 -11.76 -5.78 -10.30
C TYR A 44 -10.99 -5.99 -11.62
N GLY A 45 -10.35 -4.98 -12.21
CA GLY A 45 -9.50 -5.14 -13.41
C GLY A 45 -10.25 -5.63 -14.65
N CYS A 46 -11.57 -5.49 -14.71
CA CYS A 46 -12.42 -6.05 -15.75
C CYS A 46 -12.34 -5.31 -17.09
N ARG A 47 -11.64 -4.16 -17.15
CA ARG A 47 -11.47 -3.36 -18.37
C ARG A 47 -10.03 -3.36 -18.90
N ASP A 48 -9.19 -4.28 -18.42
CA ASP A 48 -7.76 -4.42 -18.79
C ASP A 48 -6.90 -3.16 -18.56
N GLN A 49 -7.40 -2.17 -17.83
CA GLN A 49 -6.68 -0.90 -17.64
C GLN A 49 -5.55 -1.08 -16.63
N ARG A 50 -5.74 -1.93 -15.62
CA ARG A 50 -4.70 -2.27 -14.64
C ARG A 50 -3.55 -3.07 -15.26
N ALA A 51 -3.84 -4.00 -16.17
CA ALA A 51 -2.83 -4.77 -16.90
C ALA A 51 -1.83 -3.88 -17.63
N ALA A 52 -2.30 -2.80 -18.27
CA ALA A 52 -1.46 -1.84 -18.97
C ALA A 52 -0.51 -1.05 -18.05
N LEU A 53 -0.84 -0.94 -16.75
CA LEU A 53 -0.06 -0.20 -15.75
C LEU A 53 0.89 -1.09 -14.94
N LEU A 54 0.77 -2.42 -15.03
CA LEU A 54 1.67 -3.36 -14.35
C LEU A 54 3.16 -3.13 -14.64
N PRO A 55 3.59 -2.85 -15.88
CA PRO A 55 5.02 -2.63 -16.15
C PRO A 55 5.60 -1.45 -15.36
N VAL A 56 4.79 -0.41 -15.10
CA VAL A 56 5.20 0.73 -14.28
C VAL A 56 5.35 0.30 -12.82
N LEU A 57 4.40 -0.46 -12.29
CA LEU A 57 4.52 -1.01 -10.93
C LEU A 57 5.71 -1.96 -10.77
N GLU A 58 5.99 -2.78 -11.78
CA GLU A 58 7.17 -3.67 -11.79
C GLU A 58 8.47 -2.88 -11.74
N LYS A 59 8.61 -1.85 -12.58
CA LYS A 59 9.78 -0.94 -12.60
C LYS A 59 10.02 -0.28 -11.25
N HIS A 60 8.95 -0.01 -10.50
CA HIS A 60 8.97 0.63 -9.19
C HIS A 60 8.72 -0.35 -8.03
N ARG A 61 8.90 -1.68 -8.24
CA ARG A 61 8.65 -2.70 -7.22
C ARG A 61 9.42 -2.45 -5.92
N ASN A 62 10.65 -1.97 -6.02
CA ASN A 62 11.49 -1.66 -4.86
C ASN A 62 10.95 -0.48 -4.05
N ASP A 63 10.27 0.47 -4.70
CA ASP A 63 9.62 1.60 -4.03
C ASP A 63 8.35 1.16 -3.30
N LEU A 64 7.69 0.10 -3.77
CA LEU A 64 6.52 -0.48 -3.10
C LEU A 64 6.89 -1.29 -1.87
N TYR A 65 8.03 -2.00 -1.91
CA TYR A 65 8.52 -2.81 -0.80
C TYR A 65 8.95 -1.92 0.38
N GLY A 66 8.48 -2.21 1.60
CA GLY A 66 8.78 -1.40 2.79
C GLY A 66 7.97 -0.11 2.92
N ALA A 67 7.18 0.25 1.89
CA ALA A 67 6.26 1.37 1.96
C ALA A 67 5.12 1.11 2.94
N ARG A 68 4.53 2.17 3.48
CA ARG A 68 3.35 2.08 4.33
C ARG A 68 2.13 1.70 3.49
N ILE A 69 1.32 0.77 3.99
CA ILE A 69 0.15 0.27 3.27
C ILE A 69 -0.91 1.36 2.99
N ASN A 70 -0.96 2.39 3.84
CA ASN A 70 -1.82 3.56 3.64
C ASN A 70 -1.41 4.35 2.40
N ASP A 71 -0.11 4.45 2.11
CA ASP A 71 0.39 5.15 0.92
C ASP A 71 0.12 4.31 -0.34
N ILE A 72 0.27 2.99 -0.24
CA ILE A 72 -0.08 2.04 -1.32
C ILE A 72 -1.57 2.13 -1.66
N THR A 73 -2.45 2.10 -0.66
CA THR A 73 -3.90 2.20 -0.87
C THR A 73 -4.34 3.60 -1.28
N ALA A 74 -3.60 4.65 -0.94
CA ALA A 74 -3.80 5.98 -1.51
C ALA A 74 -3.48 6.02 -3.01
N LEU A 75 -2.42 5.30 -3.44
CA LEU A 75 -2.03 5.19 -4.85
C LEU A 75 -2.98 4.29 -5.66
N LEU A 76 -3.24 3.07 -5.17
CA LEU A 76 -3.96 2.00 -5.87
C LEU A 76 -5.47 2.00 -5.59
N GLY A 77 -5.93 2.73 -4.58
CA GLY A 77 -7.30 2.63 -4.08
C GLY A 77 -7.53 1.41 -3.21
N HIS A 78 -8.80 1.20 -2.84
CA HIS A 78 -9.23 0.04 -2.08
C HIS A 78 -8.91 -1.26 -2.86
N PRO A 79 -8.37 -2.31 -2.20
CA PRO A 79 -8.18 -3.61 -2.85
C PRO A 79 -9.52 -4.19 -3.27
N ASP A 80 -9.51 -5.11 -4.24
CA ASP A 80 -10.73 -5.82 -4.61
C ASP A 80 -11.06 -6.90 -3.57
N GLU A 81 -10.05 -7.48 -2.92
CA GLU A 81 -10.19 -8.38 -1.77
C GLU A 81 -9.09 -8.14 -0.73
N GLU A 82 -9.41 -8.34 0.55
CA GLU A 82 -8.46 -8.31 1.65
C GLU A 82 -8.53 -9.64 2.42
N GLU A 83 -7.39 -10.27 2.66
CA GLU A 83 -7.29 -11.48 3.46
C GLU A 83 -6.37 -11.27 4.67
N LEU A 84 -6.72 -11.92 5.77
CA LEU A 84 -5.83 -12.03 6.92
C LEU A 84 -4.90 -13.22 6.69
N GLY A 85 -3.60 -12.95 6.75
CA GLY A 85 -2.57 -13.98 6.76
C GLY A 85 -2.27 -14.47 8.18
N GLU A 86 -1.23 -15.29 8.29
CA GLU A 86 -0.67 -15.70 9.57
C GLU A 86 -0.08 -14.48 10.31
N GLN A 87 -0.03 -14.54 11.65
CA GLN A 87 0.65 -13.53 12.48
C GLN A 87 0.19 -12.07 12.31
N SER A 88 -1.09 -11.86 11.98
CA SER A 88 -1.66 -10.51 11.75
C SER A 88 -1.15 -9.80 10.50
N ASP A 89 -0.60 -10.55 9.54
CA ASP A 89 -0.35 -10.05 8.20
C ASP A 89 -1.67 -9.83 7.46
N LYS A 90 -1.66 -8.90 6.50
CA LYS A 90 -2.76 -8.64 5.59
C LYS A 90 -2.31 -8.79 4.14
N VAL A 91 -3.12 -9.45 3.33
CA VAL A 91 -2.89 -9.58 1.89
C VAL A 91 -3.95 -8.78 1.16
N TYR A 92 -3.49 -7.74 0.46
CA TYR A 92 -4.31 -6.85 -0.36
C TYR A 92 -4.25 -7.37 -1.79
N ILE A 93 -5.41 -7.68 -2.35
CA ILE A 93 -5.55 -8.33 -3.64
C ILE A 93 -6.18 -7.38 -4.63
N TYR A 94 -5.51 -7.18 -5.76
CA TYR A 94 -6.03 -6.44 -6.90
C TYR A 94 -6.06 -7.38 -8.11
N TYR A 95 -7.25 -7.60 -8.68
CA TYR A 95 -7.37 -8.19 -10.00
C TYR A 95 -6.90 -7.20 -11.04
N VAL A 96 -6.12 -7.67 -12.02
CA VAL A 96 -5.44 -6.79 -12.97
C VAL A 96 -5.80 -7.06 -14.43
N ALA A 97 -6.45 -8.18 -14.71
CA ALA A 97 -6.99 -8.50 -16.03
C ALA A 97 -8.30 -9.29 -15.88
N PRO A 98 -9.20 -9.25 -16.88
CA PRO A 98 -10.49 -9.92 -16.83
C PRO A 98 -10.38 -11.42 -16.53
N GLY A 99 -11.36 -11.91 -15.78
CA GLY A 99 -11.49 -13.33 -15.44
C GLY A 99 -12.85 -13.62 -14.83
N MET A 100 -12.95 -14.78 -14.17
CA MET A 100 -14.22 -15.21 -13.55
C MET A 100 -14.77 -14.22 -12.51
N HIS A 101 -13.91 -13.46 -11.83
CA HIS A 101 -14.29 -12.44 -10.86
C HIS A 101 -15.09 -11.27 -11.45
N CYS A 102 -15.12 -11.12 -12.78
CA CYS A 102 -15.95 -10.12 -13.46
C CYS A 102 -17.41 -10.58 -13.66
N ALA A 103 -17.72 -11.85 -13.40
CA ALA A 103 -19.09 -12.35 -13.46
C ALA A 103 -19.92 -11.88 -12.26
N THR A 104 -21.23 -11.92 -12.41
CA THR A 104 -22.18 -11.62 -11.32
C THR A 104 -21.87 -12.47 -10.09
N GLY A 105 -21.79 -11.82 -8.93
CA GLY A 105 -21.42 -12.47 -7.66
C GLY A 105 -19.92 -12.53 -7.40
N HIS A 106 -19.08 -11.96 -8.28
CA HIS A 106 -17.63 -11.80 -8.12
C HIS A 106 -16.92 -13.06 -7.60
N PRO A 107 -17.06 -14.22 -8.27
CA PRO A 107 -16.43 -15.44 -7.81
C PRO A 107 -14.91 -15.28 -7.88
N ARG A 108 -14.24 -15.62 -6.79
CA ARG A 108 -12.80 -15.40 -6.63
C ARG A 108 -11.98 -16.09 -7.71
N SER A 109 -11.08 -15.36 -8.35
CA SER A 109 -10.10 -15.90 -9.30
C SER A 109 -8.74 -16.09 -8.64
N ALA A 110 -8.07 -17.20 -8.91
CA ALA A 110 -6.69 -17.40 -8.46
C ALA A 110 -5.63 -16.70 -9.35
N ARG A 111 -6.01 -16.32 -10.58
CA ARG A 111 -5.11 -15.82 -11.64
C ARG A 111 -5.25 -14.32 -11.85
N ASN A 112 -4.22 -13.73 -12.47
CA ASN A 112 -4.16 -12.32 -12.89
C ASN A 112 -4.42 -11.37 -11.71
N ARG A 113 -3.67 -11.58 -10.63
CA ARG A 113 -3.76 -10.77 -9.40
C ARG A 113 -2.41 -10.16 -9.06
N LEU A 114 -2.42 -8.90 -8.67
CA LEU A 114 -1.38 -8.26 -7.88
C LEU A 114 -1.67 -8.54 -6.40
N LEU A 115 -0.69 -9.04 -5.67
CA LEU A 115 -0.78 -9.24 -4.22
C LEU A 115 0.21 -8.31 -3.53
N ILE A 116 -0.27 -7.55 -2.56
CA ILE A 116 0.55 -6.75 -1.65
C ILE A 116 0.37 -7.32 -0.24
N ARG A 117 1.43 -7.88 0.33
CA ARG A 117 1.43 -8.32 1.73
C ARG A 117 1.93 -7.21 2.62
N SER A 118 1.21 -6.94 3.69
CA SER A 118 1.58 -6.03 4.76
C SER A 118 1.78 -6.82 6.05
N GLY A 119 2.89 -6.56 6.74
CA GLY A 119 3.11 -7.10 8.09
C GLY A 119 2.24 -6.42 9.15
N ALA A 120 2.34 -6.89 10.39
CA ALA A 120 1.64 -6.33 11.55
C ALA A 120 1.88 -4.83 11.79
N THR A 121 3.01 -4.28 11.31
CA THR A 121 3.37 -2.86 11.39
C THR A 121 2.72 -1.99 10.31
N GLY A 122 1.93 -2.56 9.40
CA GLY A 122 1.33 -1.84 8.28
C GLY A 122 2.31 -1.50 7.16
N THR A 123 3.44 -2.21 7.08
CA THR A 123 4.49 -2.01 6.07
C THR A 123 4.51 -3.16 5.08
N VAL A 124 4.69 -2.86 3.81
CA VAL A 124 4.75 -3.88 2.75
C VAL A 124 5.96 -4.79 2.94
N THR A 125 5.71 -6.09 3.05
CA THR A 125 6.73 -7.13 3.17
C THR A 125 6.85 -7.99 1.92
N GLU A 126 5.85 -7.97 1.04
CA GLU A 126 5.86 -8.74 -0.19
C GLU A 126 5.03 -8.05 -1.28
N VAL A 127 5.52 -8.09 -2.52
CA VAL A 127 4.83 -7.61 -3.71
C VAL A 127 4.89 -8.73 -4.75
N ILE A 128 3.76 -9.31 -5.12
CA ILE A 128 3.67 -10.37 -6.13
C ILE A 128 2.91 -9.83 -7.33
N LEU A 129 3.61 -9.60 -8.44
CA LEU A 129 3.01 -9.21 -9.72
C LEU A 129 2.71 -10.46 -10.57
N PRO A 130 1.60 -10.49 -11.31
CA PRO A 130 1.26 -11.62 -12.17
C PRO A 130 2.04 -11.59 -13.47
N VAL A 131 2.37 -12.77 -13.99
CA VAL A 131 2.88 -12.92 -15.37
C VAL A 131 1.69 -13.06 -16.31
N LEU A 132 1.36 -11.98 -17.02
CA LEU A 132 0.31 -12.01 -18.03
C LEU A 132 0.83 -12.72 -19.29
N LYS A 133 0.16 -13.80 -19.69
CA LYS A 133 0.42 -14.44 -20.98
C LYS A 133 -0.27 -13.59 -22.06
N LYS A 134 0.50 -13.12 -23.03
CA LYS A 134 -0.03 -12.49 -24.25
C LYS A 134 -0.67 -13.52 -25.16
#